data_AF-A0A418QK84-F1
#
_entry.id   AF-A0A418QK84-F1
#
_cell.length_a   1.000
_cell.length_b   1.000
_cell.length_c   1.000
_cell.angle_alpha   90.00
_cell.angle_beta   90.00
_cell.angle_gamma   90.00
#
_symmetry.space_group_name_H-M   'P 1'
#
loop_
_entity.id
_entity.type
_entity.pdbx_description
1 polymer ?
#
loop_
_entity_poly.entity_id
_entity_poly.type
_entity_poly.pdbx_seq_one_letter_code
_entity_poly.pdbx_strand_id
1 'polypeptide(L)' 'MPHIFAAMMRTLFWFCTLLSIQAYDQAIRLDPDYVMAYENRAAARYQLQDLAGCCADLQRCLDLGMNQVADFHKQVCN' A
#
# COMPACT_ATOMS: atom_id res chain seq x y z
N MET A 1 16.84 6.53 27.68
CA MET A 1 16.83 5.27 26.89
C MET A 1 15.53 4.98 26.10
N PRO A 2 14.77 5.95 25.53
CA PRO A 2 13.65 5.64 24.62
C PRO A 2 14.01 5.68 23.11
N HIS A 3 15.11 6.33 22.72
CA HIS A 3 15.41 6.58 21.30
C HIS A 3 15.84 5.33 20.51
N ILE A 4 16.55 4.39 21.14
CA ILE A 4 17.04 3.16 20.46
C ILE A 4 15.88 2.21 20.16
N PHE A 5 14.91 2.08 21.08
CA PHE A 5 13.72 1.25 20.88
C PHE A 5 12.82 1.79 19.76
N ALA A 6 12.68 3.12 19.65
CA ALA A 6 11.94 3.75 18.56
C ALA A 6 12.64 3.56 17.19
N ALA A 7 13.97 3.61 17.15
CA ALA A 7 14.74 3.32 15.94
C ALA A 7 14.64 1.84 15.53
N MET A 8 14.67 0.91 16.49
CA MET A 8 14.53 -0.53 16.26
C MET A 8 13.11 -0.93 15.86
N MET A 9 12.09 -0.29 16.43
CA MET A 9 10.70 -0.45 15.95
C MET A 9 10.51 0.15 14.56
N ARG A 10 11.18 1.27 14.22
CA ARG A 10 11.16 1.83 12.87
C ARG A 10 11.75 0.88 11.83
N THR A 11 12.86 0.19 12.15
CA THR A 11 13.49 -0.76 11.23
C THR A 11 12.69 -2.06 11.11
N LEU A 12 12.08 -2.56 12.20
CA LEU A 12 11.18 -3.71 12.16
C LEU A 12 9.86 -3.40 11.45
N PHE A 13 9.29 -2.21 11.67
CA PHE A 13 8.08 -1.75 10.99
C PHE A 13 8.30 -1.59 9.48
N TRP A 14 9.46 -1.05 9.08
CA TRP A 14 9.89 -1.00 7.68
C TRP A 14 10.05 -2.40 7.07
N PHE A 15 10.58 -3.37 7.83
CA PHE A 15 10.73 -4.74 7.36
C PHE A 15 9.38 -5.44 7.15
N CYS A 16 8.43 -5.28 8.08
CA CYS A 16 7.10 -5.88 7.96
C CYS A 16 6.27 -5.25 6.83
N THR A 17 6.35 -3.93 6.66
CA THR A 17 5.61 -3.22 5.59
C THR A 17 6.14 -3.56 4.20
N LEU A 18 7.46 -3.72 4.04
CA LEU A 18 8.05 -4.22 2.79
C LEU A 18 7.60 -5.66 2.47
N LEU A 19 7.52 -6.54 3.49
CA LEU A 19 7.04 -7.91 3.32
C LEU A 19 5.57 -7.94 2.86
N SER A 20 4.72 -7.07 3.40
CA SER A 20 3.32 -6.96 2.97
C SER A 20 3.19 -6.57 1.50
N ILE A 21 3.97 -5.59 1.03
CA ILE A 21 3.96 -5.17 -0.38
C ILE A 21 4.35 -6.35 -1.29
N GLN A 22 5.39 -7.12 -0.92
CA GLN A 22 5.81 -8.29 -1.68
C GLN A 22 4.74 -9.39 -1.73
N ALA A 23 4.03 -9.62 -0.63
CA ALA A 23 2.92 -10.58 -0.59
C ALA A 23 1.78 -10.15 -1.53
N TYR A 24 1.43 -8.85 -1.57
CA TYR A 24 0.44 -8.33 -2.50
C TYR A 24 0.93 -8.38 -3.96
N ASP A 25 2.21 -8.14 -4.22
CA ASP A 25 2.80 -8.31 -5.57
C ASP A 25 2.70 -9.76 -6.06
N GLN A 26 2.81 -10.74 -5.16
CA GLN A 26 2.61 -12.14 -5.51
C GLN A 26 1.12 -12.44 -5.74
N ALA A 27 0.23 -11.92 -4.90
CA ALA A 27 -1.22 -12.06 -5.09
C ALA A 27 -1.68 -11.49 -6.44
N ILE A 28 -1.18 -10.30 -6.81
CA ILE A 28 -1.46 -9.64 -8.10
C ILE A 28 -0.88 -10.43 -9.29
N ARG A 29 0.25 -11.11 -9.10
CA ARG A 29 0.81 -11.98 -10.14
C ARG A 29 -0.01 -13.26 -10.34
N LEU A 30 -0.64 -13.76 -9.29
CA LEU A 30 -1.51 -14.95 -9.36
C LEU A 30 -2.89 -14.59 -9.89
N ASP A 31 -3.44 -13.46 -9.46
CA ASP A 31 -4.73 -12.93 -9.90
C ASP A 31 -4.61 -11.40 -10.14
N PRO A 32 -4.42 -10.98 -11.39
CA PRO A 32 -4.28 -9.57 -11.75
C PRO A 32 -5.52 -8.72 -11.51
N ASP A 33 -6.69 -9.35 -11.35
CA ASP A 33 -7.97 -8.69 -11.13
C ASP A 33 -8.38 -8.68 -9.65
N TYR A 34 -7.50 -9.16 -8.76
CA TYR A 34 -7.74 -9.18 -7.33
C TYR A 34 -7.64 -7.78 -6.70
N VAL A 35 -8.74 -7.04 -6.77
CA VAL A 35 -8.81 -5.62 -6.39
C VAL A 35 -8.42 -5.37 -4.92
N MET A 36 -8.78 -6.30 -4.02
CA MET A 36 -8.44 -6.19 -2.60
C MET A 36 -6.92 -6.22 -2.35
N ALA A 37 -6.12 -6.87 -3.20
CA ALA A 37 -4.66 -6.81 -3.05
C ALA A 37 -4.10 -5.44 -3.40
N TYR A 38 -4.64 -4.78 -4.44
CA TYR A 38 -4.24 -3.41 -4.77
C TYR A 38 -4.64 -2.42 -3.68
N GLU A 39 -5.85 -2.54 -3.10
CA GLU A 39 -6.29 -1.68 -2.01
C GLU A 39 -5.39 -1.84 -0.76
N ASN A 40 -5.11 -3.07 -0.36
CA ASN A 40 -4.24 -3.32 0.79
C ASN A 40 -2.78 -2.91 0.54
N ARG A 41 -2.28 -3.07 -0.71
CA ARG A 41 -0.96 -2.60 -1.12
C ARG A 41 -0.88 -1.07 -1.09
N ALA A 42 -1.93 -0.38 -1.56
CA ALA A 42 -2.06 1.07 -1.49
C ALA A 42 -2.03 1.58 -0.05
N ALA A 43 -2.78 0.95 0.87
CA ALA A 43 -2.78 1.30 2.28
C ALA A 43 -1.39 1.11 2.93
N ALA A 44 -0.69 0.02 2.62
CA ALA A 44 0.68 -0.23 3.10
C ALA A 44 1.66 0.82 2.56
N ARG A 45 1.57 1.16 1.27
CA ARG A 45 2.38 2.22 0.63
C ARG A 45 2.10 3.60 1.21
N TYR A 46 0.83 3.91 1.50
CA TYR A 46 0.45 5.13 2.18
C TYR A 46 1.07 5.26 3.58
N GLN A 47 1.10 4.18 4.36
CA GLN A 47 1.79 4.14 5.67
C GLN A 47 3.31 4.34 5.54
N LEU A 48 3.90 3.88 4.44
CA LEU A 48 5.31 4.12 4.10
C LEU A 48 5.58 5.52 3.52
N GLN A 49 4.54 6.36 3.39
CA GLN A 49 4.59 7.65 2.72
C GLN A 49 4.99 7.57 1.23
N ASP A 50 4.89 6.37 0.62
CA ASP A 50 5.00 6.18 -0.83
C ASP A 50 3.67 6.51 -1.50
N LEU A 51 3.38 7.81 -1.59
CA LEU A 51 2.13 8.32 -2.18
C LEU A 51 2.06 8.03 -3.68
N ALA A 52 3.20 8.04 -4.38
CA ALA A 52 3.27 7.75 -5.81
C ALA A 52 2.85 6.30 -6.10
N GLY A 53 3.40 5.34 -5.36
CA GLY A 53 3.01 3.93 -5.47
C GLY A 53 1.59 3.67 -4.99
N CYS A 54 1.11 4.40 -3.98
CA CYS A 54 -0.28 4.34 -3.53
C CYS A 54 -1.25 4.80 -4.64
N CYS A 55 -0.97 5.93 -5.28
CA CYS A 55 -1.78 6.45 -6.40
C CYS A 55 -1.93 5.46 -7.55
N ALA A 56 -0.83 4.83 -7.96
CA ALA A 56 -0.86 3.85 -9.05
C ALA A 56 -1.76 2.65 -8.71
N ASP A 57 -1.72 2.17 -7.46
CA ASP A 57 -2.55 1.05 -7.01
C ASP A 57 -4.03 1.41 -6.94
N LEU A 58 -4.33 2.60 -6.42
CA LEU A 58 -5.70 3.11 -6.35
C LEU A 58 -6.29 3.38 -7.74
N GLN A 59 -5.49 3.87 -8.68
CA GLN A 59 -5.90 4.01 -10.07
C GLN A 59 -6.27 2.64 -10.66
N ARG A 60 -5.49 1.59 -10.37
CA ARG A 60 -5.81 0.24 -10.83
C ARG A 60 -7.11 -0.29 -10.22
N CYS A 61 -7.38 0.02 -8.94
CA CYS A 61 -8.67 -0.30 -8.33
C CYS A 61 -9.85 0.40 -9.04
N LEU A 62 -9.68 1.66 -9.43
CA LEU A 62 -10.70 2.40 -10.18
C LEU A 62 -10.95 1.78 -11.57
N ASP A 63 -9.89 1.39 -12.27
CA ASP A 63 -9.99 0.71 -13.56
C ASP A 63 -10.75 -0.63 -13.47
N LEU A 64 -10.66 -1.30 -12.32
CA LEU A 64 -11.37 -2.55 -12.02
C LEU A 64 -12.79 -2.34 -11.47
N GLY A 65 -13.26 -1.08 -11.38
CA GLY A 65 -14.62 -0.72 -11.00
C GLY A 65 -14.85 -0.46 -9.51
N MET A 66 -13.80 -0.38 -8.69
CA MET A 66 -13.93 -0.01 -7.27
C MET A 66 -14.06 1.50 -7.07
N ASN A 67 -15.26 2.02 -7.25
CA ASN A 67 -15.54 3.44 -7.06
C ASN A 67 -15.34 3.91 -5.60
N GLN A 68 -15.35 3.00 -4.62
CA GLN A 68 -15.13 3.31 -3.20
C GLN A 68 -13.73 3.87 -2.91
N VAL A 69 -12.73 3.53 -3.73
CA VAL A 69 -11.37 4.08 -3.57
C VAL A 69 -11.19 5.46 -4.20
N ALA A 70 -12.20 5.99 -4.91
CA ALA A 70 -12.08 7.25 -5.64
C ALA A 70 -11.82 8.44 -4.72
N ASP A 71 -12.50 8.48 -3.57
CA ASP A 71 -12.31 9.55 -2.59
C ASP A 71 -10.91 9.49 -1.98
N PHE A 72 -10.42 8.29 -1.69
CA PHE A 72 -9.06 8.09 -1.18
C PHE A 72 -8.01 8.42 -2.24
N HIS A 73 -8.20 8.02 -3.50
CA HIS A 73 -7.33 8.38 -4.62
C HIS A 73 -7.20 9.91 -4.78
N LYS A 74 -8.32 10.64 -4.71
CA LYS A 74 -8.29 12.11 -4.75
C LYS A 74 -7.56 12.72 -3.56
N GLN A 75 -7.62 12.11 -2.37
CA GLN A 75 -6.90 12.64 -1.21
C GLN A 75 -5.39 12.44 -1.32
N VAL A 76 -4.95 11.33 -1.91
CA VAL A 76 -3.53 10.93 -1.98
C VAL A 76 -2.82 11.55 -3.19
N CYS A 77 -3.53 11.72 -4.31
CA CYS A 77 -2.94 12.08 -5.61
C CYS A 77 -3.14 13.54 -6.04
N ASN A 78 -3.76 14.36 -5.19
CA ASN A 78 -4.13 15.76 -5.48
C ASN A 78 -3.25 16.78 -4.74
#